data_AF-A0A946AM11-F1
#
_entry.id   AF-A0A946AM11-F1
#
_cell.length_a   1.000
_cell.length_b   1.000
_cell.length_c   1.000
_cell.angle_alpha   90.00
_cell.angle_beta   90.00
_cell.angle_gamma   90.00
#
_symmetry.space_group_name_H-M   'P 1'
#
loop_
_entity.id
_entity.type
_entity.pdbx_description
1 polymer ?
#
loop_
_entity_poly.entity_id
_entity_poly.type
_entity_poly.pdbx_seq_one_letter_code
_entity_poly.pdbx_strand_id
1 'polypeptide(L)'
;MSYLVLARKWRPKNFLETVGQEHVLKALSNALDTERLHHAYLFAGTRGVGKTTIARVFAKALNCDTGITSKPCGECSACKEIDEGRFVDLIEVDAASKTKVDDTRELLNNVQYAPARGRFKVYLIDEVHMLSKSSFNALLKTLEEPPPHVKFLLATTDPQKLPVTVLSRCLQFNLKRLTPALIRERLELICNEESIQFELSALTMIARAADGSLRDALSLLDQAIAFCGGNVAEDSVASMLGTIDRQHVGRLVSFLASDDAPGLMSVIAEIDEQFPDYGRLLEDLSRILQRIAVYQSVGVVDQEDEVDEAEIADFAERISAEDVQLFYQIALLGKRDIHLAPDPRSGTEMTLLRMLTFQPSGPTAEGQGQLKRQVGTPRPSNDGHRHAKSEVSAQKSVPAMQSPAPVAKEPTTTIAPATAWQEPEWSDLLGKLALSGVSRQLASNCAYIRRDSKTIHLSLDGRSESYLTRSRQTAIADALSQYFGEELRVDISIGAVADETPVQKDARQESEAIDDARAGLEADPNVKALKDMFGAELVADSVEPITNNSANQE
;
A
#
# COMPACT_ATOMS: atom_id res chain seq x y z
N MET A 1 -10.43 -37.64 3.22
CA MET A 1 -9.08 -37.10 3.01
C MET A 1 -9.21 -35.60 2.88
N SER A 2 -8.50 -34.80 3.69
CA SER A 2 -8.56 -33.35 3.59
C SER A 2 -8.04 -32.92 2.21
N TYR A 3 -8.90 -32.33 1.38
CA TYR A 3 -8.50 -31.74 0.09
C TYR A 3 -7.42 -30.69 0.36
N LEU A 4 -6.19 -30.98 -0.06
CA LEU A 4 -5.07 -30.04 0.03
C LEU A 4 -5.07 -29.23 -1.26
N VAL A 5 -5.22 -27.91 -1.13
CA VAL A 5 -5.05 -26.93 -2.21
C VAL A 5 -3.77 -27.22 -2.98
N LEU A 6 -3.81 -27.18 -4.32
CA LEU A 6 -2.66 -27.48 -5.20
C LEU A 6 -1.45 -26.64 -4.83
N ALA A 7 -1.65 -25.37 -4.47
CA ALA A 7 -0.60 -24.47 -4.00
C ALA A 7 0.20 -25.00 -2.79
N ARG A 8 -0.41 -25.86 -1.95
CA ARG A 8 0.26 -26.51 -0.82
C ARG A 8 0.81 -27.89 -1.21
N LYS A 9 0.07 -28.67 -2.00
CA LYS A 9 0.47 -30.02 -2.44
C LYS A 9 1.73 -29.97 -3.31
N TRP A 10 1.79 -29.02 -4.23
CA TRP A 10 2.86 -28.84 -5.23
C TRP A 10 3.96 -27.88 -4.81
N ARG A 11 4.04 -27.55 -3.51
CA ARG A 11 5.12 -26.73 -3.00
C ARG A 11 6.45 -27.46 -3.22
N PRO A 12 7.42 -26.87 -3.95
CA PRO A 12 8.71 -27.50 -4.21
C PRO A 12 9.39 -28.00 -2.93
N LYS A 13 9.82 -29.26 -2.94
CA LYS A 13 10.53 -29.89 -1.80
C LYS A 13 12.04 -29.81 -1.95
N ASN A 14 12.51 -29.60 -3.18
CA ASN A 14 13.91 -29.58 -3.56
C ASN A 14 14.22 -28.37 -4.46
N PHE A 15 15.50 -27.98 -4.53
CA PHE A 15 15.91 -26.88 -5.42
C PHE A 15 15.65 -27.18 -6.90
N LEU A 16 15.73 -28.44 -7.32
CA LEU A 16 15.49 -28.87 -8.71
C LEU A 16 14.03 -28.70 -9.16
N GLU A 17 13.09 -28.73 -8.23
CA GLU A 17 11.66 -28.53 -8.51
C GLU A 17 11.28 -27.04 -8.55
N THR A 18 12.21 -26.15 -8.18
CA THR A 18 11.97 -24.71 -8.14
C THR A 18 12.17 -24.11 -9.54
N VAL A 19 11.18 -23.34 -9.97
CA VAL A 19 11.06 -22.84 -11.35
C VAL A 19 11.70 -21.44 -11.48
N GLY A 20 12.48 -21.21 -12.55
CA GLY A 20 12.92 -19.87 -13.02
C GLY A 20 14.00 -19.12 -12.22
N GLN A 21 14.41 -19.60 -11.04
CA GLN A 21 15.34 -18.89 -10.14
C GLN A 21 16.78 -19.43 -10.18
N GLU A 22 17.27 -19.83 -11.36
CA GLU A 22 18.55 -20.54 -11.53
C GLU A 22 19.74 -19.84 -10.88
N HIS A 23 19.82 -18.50 -10.97
CA HIS A 23 20.91 -17.71 -10.41
C HIS A 23 20.96 -17.80 -8.88
N VAL A 24 19.81 -17.77 -8.21
CA VAL A 24 19.72 -17.90 -6.75
C VAL A 24 20.03 -19.34 -6.34
N LEU A 25 19.43 -20.31 -7.02
CA LEU A 25 19.58 -21.74 -6.70
C LEU A 25 21.04 -22.18 -6.83
N LYS A 26 21.75 -21.72 -7.87
CA LYS A 26 23.17 -22.01 -8.08
C LYS A 26 24.03 -21.40 -6.97
N ALA A 27 23.76 -20.17 -6.56
CA ALA A 27 24.50 -19.53 -5.47
C ALA A 27 24.28 -20.25 -4.12
N LEU A 28 23.04 -20.61 -3.80
CA LEU A 28 22.71 -21.36 -2.58
C LEU A 28 23.33 -22.77 -2.59
N SER A 29 23.25 -23.48 -3.72
CA SER A 29 23.83 -24.81 -3.86
C SER A 29 25.35 -24.77 -3.66
N ASN A 30 26.03 -23.82 -4.29
CA ASN A 30 27.47 -23.63 -4.11
C ASN A 30 27.83 -23.28 -2.65
N ALA A 31 27.03 -22.46 -1.96
CA ALA A 31 27.27 -22.12 -0.56
C ALA A 31 27.12 -23.33 0.38
N LEU A 32 26.17 -24.23 0.10
CA LEU A 32 25.98 -25.48 0.83
C LEU A 32 27.12 -26.46 0.56
N ASP A 33 27.48 -26.66 -0.71
CA ASP A 33 28.50 -27.65 -1.11
C ASP A 33 29.92 -27.24 -0.69
N THR A 34 30.18 -25.92 -0.57
CA THR A 34 31.47 -25.39 -0.08
C THR A 34 31.49 -25.09 1.42
N GLU A 35 30.39 -25.34 2.12
CA GLU A 35 30.15 -25.00 3.54
C GLU A 35 30.44 -23.53 3.91
N ARG A 36 30.42 -22.62 2.92
CA ARG A 36 30.58 -21.17 3.12
C ARG A 36 29.25 -20.51 3.44
N LEU A 37 28.73 -20.83 4.62
CA LEU A 37 27.40 -20.41 5.05
C LEU A 37 27.42 -19.03 5.72
N HIS A 38 26.74 -18.04 5.12
CA HIS A 38 26.47 -16.76 5.76
C HIS A 38 25.56 -16.93 6.99
N HIS A 39 25.56 -15.97 7.91
CA HIS A 39 24.70 -16.00 9.11
C HIS A 39 23.28 -15.51 8.81
N ALA A 40 23.11 -14.62 7.83
CA ALA A 40 21.82 -14.09 7.41
C ALA A 40 21.66 -14.03 5.89
N TYR A 41 20.50 -14.46 5.39
CA TYR A 41 20.11 -14.44 3.98
C TYR A 41 18.82 -13.64 3.82
N LEU A 42 18.77 -12.74 2.84
CA LEU A 42 17.58 -11.96 2.52
C LEU A 42 17.06 -12.35 1.13
N PHE A 43 15.85 -12.90 1.08
CA PHE A 43 15.12 -13.20 -0.14
C PHE A 43 14.14 -12.05 -0.43
N ALA A 44 14.40 -11.30 -1.50
CA ALA A 44 13.55 -10.20 -1.94
C ALA A 44 12.88 -10.52 -3.27
N GLY A 45 11.64 -10.07 -3.46
CA GLY A 45 10.90 -10.28 -4.71
C GLY A 45 9.40 -10.19 -4.48
N THR A 46 8.61 -10.14 -5.56
CA THR A 46 7.15 -10.00 -5.48
C THR A 46 6.48 -11.16 -4.73
N ARG A 47 5.22 -10.99 -4.33
CA ARG A 47 4.47 -12.03 -3.63
C ARG A 47 4.38 -13.28 -4.52
N GLY A 48 4.48 -14.46 -3.90
CA GLY A 48 4.26 -15.75 -4.56
C GLY A 48 5.32 -16.25 -5.55
N VAL A 49 6.45 -15.54 -5.74
CA VAL A 49 7.60 -16.02 -6.55
C VAL A 49 8.43 -17.14 -5.91
N GLY A 50 8.09 -17.57 -4.69
CA GLY A 50 8.74 -18.71 -4.02
C GLY A 50 9.75 -18.37 -2.92
N LYS A 51 9.80 -17.14 -2.40
CA LYS A 51 10.72 -16.71 -1.32
C LYS A 51 10.74 -17.67 -0.11
N THR A 52 9.59 -17.84 0.54
CA THR A 52 9.42 -18.69 1.72
C THR A 52 9.64 -20.17 1.40
N THR A 53 9.35 -20.59 0.17
CA THR A 53 9.59 -21.96 -0.29
C THR A 53 11.09 -22.24 -0.40
N ILE A 54 11.84 -21.38 -1.09
CA ILE A 54 13.30 -21.51 -1.21
C ILE A 54 13.96 -21.48 0.17
N ALA A 55 13.49 -20.60 1.06
CA ALA A 55 13.98 -20.54 2.43
C ALA A 55 13.75 -21.84 3.22
N ARG A 56 12.58 -22.49 3.09
CA ARG A 56 12.33 -23.80 3.71
C ARG A 56 13.22 -24.90 3.14
N VAL A 57 13.36 -24.95 1.81
CA VAL A 57 14.24 -25.93 1.15
C VAL A 57 15.69 -25.72 1.60
N PHE A 58 16.13 -24.48 1.77
CA PHE A 58 17.45 -24.16 2.31
C PHE A 58 17.59 -24.57 3.78
N ALA A 59 16.59 -24.33 4.63
CA ALA A 59 16.59 -24.81 6.01
C ALA A 59 16.67 -26.35 6.09
N LYS A 60 15.98 -27.05 5.17
CA LYS A 60 16.04 -28.50 5.01
C LYS A 60 17.43 -28.98 4.63
N ALA A 61 18.07 -28.31 3.68
CA ALA A 61 19.44 -28.59 3.26
C ALA A 61 20.47 -28.39 4.39
N LEU A 62 20.24 -27.43 5.29
CA LEU A 62 21.10 -27.17 6.45
C LEU A 62 20.97 -28.23 7.56
N ASN A 63 19.75 -28.73 7.78
CA ASN A 63 19.42 -29.60 8.91
C ASN A 63 19.16 -31.07 8.51
N CYS A 64 19.54 -31.46 7.30
CA CYS A 64 19.39 -32.84 6.83
C CYS A 64 20.31 -33.79 7.63
N ASP A 65 19.78 -34.95 8.04
CA ASP A 65 20.52 -35.95 8.82
C ASP A 65 21.75 -36.46 8.06
N THR A 66 21.69 -36.51 6.72
CA THR A 66 22.79 -36.97 5.84
C THR A 66 23.98 -36.02 5.77
N GLY A 67 23.86 -34.76 6.18
CA GLY A 67 24.87 -33.74 5.91
C GLY A 67 24.29 -32.40 5.51
N ILE A 68 25.14 -31.37 5.51
CA ILE A 68 24.84 -30.12 4.79
C ILE A 68 25.00 -30.44 3.31
N THR A 69 23.92 -30.30 2.54
CA THR A 69 23.94 -30.67 1.12
C THR A 69 22.96 -29.82 0.31
N SER A 70 23.31 -29.51 -0.94
CA SER A 70 22.38 -28.92 -1.91
C SER A 70 21.19 -29.84 -2.27
N LYS A 71 21.27 -31.14 -1.99
CA LYS A 71 20.21 -32.11 -2.32
C LYS A 71 19.68 -32.79 -1.04
N PRO A 72 18.72 -32.18 -0.33
CA PRO A 72 18.15 -32.81 0.86
C PRO A 72 17.47 -34.13 0.49
N CYS A 73 17.59 -35.16 1.34
CA CYS A 73 17.10 -36.50 0.99
C CYS A 73 15.56 -36.63 0.96
N GLY A 74 14.83 -35.72 1.63
CA GLY A 74 13.36 -35.75 1.67
C GLY A 74 12.74 -36.85 2.54
N GLU A 75 13.50 -37.88 2.91
CA GLU A 75 13.01 -39.03 3.67
C GLU A 75 13.35 -38.98 5.17
N CYS A 76 14.34 -38.17 5.53
CA CYS A 76 14.82 -38.02 6.91
C CYS A 76 13.77 -37.41 7.84
N SER A 77 13.98 -37.59 9.15
CA SER A 77 13.05 -37.09 10.15
C SER A 77 12.94 -35.56 10.14
N ALA A 78 14.09 -34.87 10.13
CA ALA A 78 14.14 -33.41 9.97
C ALA A 78 13.49 -32.95 8.66
N CYS A 79 13.73 -33.69 7.57
CA CYS A 79 13.22 -33.38 6.23
C CYS A 79 11.68 -33.39 6.19
N LYS A 80 11.07 -34.41 6.78
CA LYS A 80 9.60 -34.56 6.86
C LYS A 80 8.99 -33.53 7.80
N GLU A 81 9.60 -33.31 8.97
CA GLU A 81 9.12 -32.34 9.96
C GLU A 81 9.16 -30.89 9.44
N ILE A 82 10.18 -30.54 8.63
CA ILE A 82 10.27 -29.22 7.99
C ILE A 82 9.18 -29.04 6.93
N ASP A 83 8.94 -30.06 6.09
CA ASP A 83 7.87 -30.00 5.08
C ASP A 83 6.48 -29.86 5.71
N GLU A 84 6.28 -30.46 6.90
CA GLU A 84 5.06 -30.37 7.68
C GLU A 84 4.95 -29.09 8.54
N GLY A 85 6.04 -28.32 8.66
CA GLY A 85 6.09 -27.11 9.49
C GLY A 85 6.12 -27.37 11.00
N ARG A 86 6.61 -28.53 11.44
CA ARG A 86 6.65 -28.98 12.85
C ARG A 86 8.07 -29.11 13.41
N PHE A 87 9.08 -28.74 12.64
CA PHE A 87 10.47 -28.88 13.05
C PHE A 87 10.83 -27.84 14.13
N VAL A 88 11.28 -28.33 15.29
CA VAL A 88 11.52 -27.50 16.49
C VAL A 88 12.57 -26.41 16.27
N ASP A 89 13.62 -26.71 15.50
CA ASP A 89 14.73 -25.77 15.25
C ASP A 89 14.50 -24.89 14.01
N LEU A 90 13.32 -24.94 13.39
CA LEU A 90 12.89 -24.00 12.35
C LEU A 90 11.74 -23.15 12.91
N ILE A 91 12.07 -21.93 13.31
CA ILE A 91 11.10 -20.99 13.87
C ILE A 91 10.61 -20.10 12.74
N GLU A 92 9.34 -20.27 12.38
CA GLU A 92 8.68 -19.48 11.33
C GLU A 92 7.87 -18.34 11.93
N VAL A 93 8.23 -17.11 11.56
CA VAL A 93 7.61 -15.89 12.03
C VAL A 93 7.05 -15.14 10.83
N ASP A 94 5.76 -14.85 10.86
CA ASP A 94 5.13 -13.97 9.89
C ASP A 94 4.98 -12.59 10.53
N ALA A 95 5.77 -11.62 10.06
CA ALA A 95 5.80 -10.28 10.62
C ALA A 95 4.53 -9.48 10.32
N ALA A 96 3.71 -9.89 9.34
CA ALA A 96 2.43 -9.24 9.04
C ALA A 96 1.32 -9.62 10.04
N SER A 97 1.51 -10.71 10.80
CA SER A 97 0.52 -11.17 11.77
C SER A 97 0.57 -10.34 13.05
N LYS A 98 -0.45 -9.47 13.25
CA LYS A 98 -0.51 -8.48 14.34
C LYS A 98 -0.42 -9.08 15.75
N THR A 99 -0.82 -10.33 15.95
CA THR A 99 -0.70 -11.03 17.25
C THR A 99 0.73 -11.37 17.64
N LYS A 100 1.69 -11.34 16.70
CA LYS A 100 3.07 -11.79 16.92
C LYS A 100 4.09 -10.67 17.09
N VAL A 101 3.70 -9.40 17.05
CA VAL A 101 4.68 -8.29 17.04
C VAL A 101 5.46 -8.23 18.35
N ASP A 102 4.81 -8.47 19.50
CA ASP A 102 5.49 -8.61 20.79
C ASP A 102 6.18 -9.99 20.95
N ASP A 103 5.54 -11.07 20.47
CA ASP A 103 6.12 -12.43 20.48
C ASP A 103 7.45 -12.53 19.72
N THR A 104 7.61 -11.76 18.63
CA THR A 104 8.85 -11.76 17.83
C THR A 104 10.07 -11.38 18.66
N ARG A 105 9.91 -10.45 19.61
CA ARG A 105 11.01 -10.00 20.46
C ARG A 105 11.42 -11.10 21.45
N GLU A 106 10.47 -11.79 22.05
CA GLU A 106 10.75 -12.89 22.97
C GLU A 106 11.44 -14.05 22.25
N LEU A 107 10.98 -14.39 21.03
CA LEU A 107 11.59 -15.41 20.19
C LEU A 107 13.04 -15.07 19.81
N LEU A 108 13.34 -13.79 19.57
CA LEU A 108 14.69 -13.30 19.26
C LEU A 108 15.61 -13.28 20.49
N ASN A 109 15.08 -13.10 21.70
CA ASN A 109 15.88 -13.22 22.93
C ASN A 109 16.36 -14.66 23.16
N ASN A 110 15.60 -15.66 22.71
CA ASN A 110 15.93 -17.07 22.81
C ASN A 110 16.93 -17.58 21.73
N VAL A 111 17.51 -16.67 20.94
CA VAL A 111 18.46 -17.02 19.87
C VAL A 111 19.78 -17.57 20.42
N GLN A 112 20.18 -17.18 21.63
CA GLN A 112 21.47 -17.57 22.23
C GLN A 112 21.54 -19.07 22.56
N TYR A 113 20.40 -19.74 22.73
CA TYR A 113 20.35 -21.16 23.07
C TYR A 113 20.70 -22.06 21.88
N ALA A 114 21.40 -23.16 22.16
CA ALA A 114 21.76 -24.20 21.18
C ALA A 114 20.51 -24.86 20.57
N PRO A 115 20.62 -25.39 19.34
CA PRO A 115 19.52 -26.14 18.71
C PRO A 115 19.22 -27.43 19.50
N ALA A 116 17.95 -27.84 19.51
CA ALA A 116 17.50 -29.01 20.26
C ALA A 116 17.86 -30.34 19.57
N ARG A 117 17.75 -30.38 18.23
CA ARG A 117 17.91 -31.59 17.43
C ARG A 117 18.71 -31.36 16.14
N GLY A 118 18.52 -30.20 15.51
CA GLY A 118 19.17 -29.81 14.27
C GLY A 118 20.63 -29.39 14.47
N ARG A 119 21.32 -29.21 13.35
CA ARG A 119 22.69 -28.64 13.32
C ARG A 119 22.64 -27.12 13.52
N PHE A 120 21.61 -26.50 12.94
CA PHE A 120 21.37 -25.07 13.00
C PHE A 120 19.97 -24.76 13.50
N LYS A 121 19.88 -23.73 14.33
CA LYS A 121 18.63 -23.08 14.70
C LYS A 121 18.32 -22.01 13.64
N VAL A 122 17.30 -22.26 12.85
CA VAL A 122 16.95 -21.43 11.69
C VAL A 122 15.74 -20.56 12.02
N TYR A 123 15.89 -19.26 11.86
CA TYR A 123 14.81 -18.29 12.00
C TYR A 123 14.35 -17.83 10.62
N LEU A 124 13.15 -18.25 10.21
CA LEU A 124 12.51 -17.83 8.97
C LEU A 124 11.52 -16.71 9.26
N ILE A 125 11.85 -15.49 8.88
CA ILE A 125 11.00 -14.31 9.08
C ILE A 125 10.42 -13.88 7.72
N ASP A 126 9.12 -14.09 7.53
CA ASP A 126 8.39 -13.66 6.34
C ASP A 126 7.87 -12.23 6.50
N GLU A 127 7.79 -11.51 5.38
CA GLU A 127 7.48 -10.08 5.28
C GLU A 127 8.22 -9.22 6.32
N VAL A 128 9.52 -9.43 6.47
CA VAL A 128 10.36 -8.81 7.53
C VAL A 128 10.25 -7.27 7.60
N HIS A 129 9.90 -6.60 6.51
CA HIS A 129 9.66 -5.15 6.47
C HIS A 129 8.46 -4.69 7.33
N MET A 130 7.59 -5.60 7.74
CA MET A 130 6.45 -5.36 8.62
C MET A 130 6.81 -5.42 10.11
N LEU A 131 8.07 -5.77 10.47
CA LEU A 131 8.50 -5.78 11.86
C LEU A 131 8.43 -4.38 12.50
N SER A 132 8.14 -4.36 13.80
CA SER A 132 8.21 -3.14 14.60
C SER A 132 9.66 -2.64 14.74
N LYS A 133 9.83 -1.35 15.01
CA LYS A 133 11.17 -0.74 15.23
C LYS A 133 11.92 -1.42 16.38
N SER A 134 11.22 -1.83 17.44
CA SER A 134 11.81 -2.53 18.58
C SER A 134 12.32 -3.93 18.19
N SER A 135 11.55 -4.70 17.42
CA SER A 135 11.96 -6.02 16.93
C SER A 135 13.14 -5.93 15.94
N PHE A 136 13.20 -4.89 15.10
CA PHE A 136 14.36 -4.63 14.25
C PHE A 136 15.64 -4.37 15.07
N ASN A 137 15.55 -3.59 16.15
CA ASN A 137 16.70 -3.32 17.01
C ASN A 137 17.17 -4.58 17.74
N ALA A 138 16.27 -5.47 18.14
CA ALA A 138 16.63 -6.76 18.71
C ALA A 138 17.36 -7.63 17.68
N LEU A 139 16.85 -7.70 16.45
CA LEU A 139 17.48 -8.42 15.35
C LEU A 139 18.87 -7.87 15.02
N LEU A 140 19.05 -6.55 15.01
CA LEU A 140 20.35 -5.92 14.71
C LEU A 140 21.45 -6.34 15.68
N LYS A 141 21.16 -6.40 16.99
CA LYS A 141 22.13 -6.86 18.00
C LYS A 141 22.61 -8.28 17.71
N THR A 142 21.70 -9.15 17.28
CA THR A 142 22.02 -10.55 16.98
C THR A 142 22.65 -10.73 15.59
N LEU A 143 22.36 -9.86 14.64
CA LEU A 143 23.01 -9.85 13.32
C LEU A 143 24.44 -9.31 13.38
N GLU A 144 24.76 -8.44 14.35
CA GLU A 144 26.12 -7.95 14.58
C GLU A 144 27.03 -9.02 15.19
N GLU A 145 26.53 -9.77 16.17
CA GLU A 145 27.25 -10.84 16.85
C GLU A 145 26.45 -12.16 16.79
N PRO A 146 26.39 -12.81 15.61
CA PRO A 146 25.57 -14.00 15.43
C PRO A 146 26.22 -15.22 16.10
N PRO A 147 25.47 -16.02 16.88
CA PRO A 147 25.93 -17.32 17.34
C PRO A 147 26.21 -18.27 16.15
N PRO A 148 27.23 -19.13 16.22
CA PRO A 148 27.65 -19.96 15.08
C PRO A 148 26.57 -20.97 14.65
N HIS A 149 25.71 -21.40 15.58
CA HIS A 149 24.62 -22.35 15.35
C HIS A 149 23.32 -21.69 14.84
N VAL A 150 23.28 -20.37 14.68
CA VAL A 150 22.07 -19.64 14.27
C VAL A 150 22.17 -19.20 12.82
N LYS A 151 21.05 -19.35 12.09
CA LYS A 151 20.91 -18.85 10.72
C LYS A 151 19.60 -18.08 10.55
N PHE A 152 19.68 -16.88 10.01
CA PHE A 152 18.52 -16.05 9.69
C PHE A 152 18.17 -16.15 8.21
N LEU A 153 16.92 -16.47 7.91
CA LEU A 153 16.34 -16.45 6.58
C LEU A 153 15.23 -15.41 6.58
N LEU A 154 15.49 -14.26 5.96
CA LEU A 154 14.58 -13.14 5.89
C LEU A 154 13.91 -13.13 4.52
N ALA A 155 12.60 -12.94 4.46
CA ALA A 155 11.88 -12.75 3.22
C ALA A 155 11.14 -11.41 3.23
N THR A 156 11.15 -10.71 2.10
CA THR A 156 10.43 -9.43 1.94
C THR A 156 9.88 -9.26 0.54
N THR A 157 8.71 -8.65 0.43
CA THR A 157 8.21 -8.10 -0.85
C THR A 157 8.81 -6.75 -1.20
N ASP A 158 9.26 -5.99 -0.21
CA ASP A 158 9.79 -4.64 -0.37
C ASP A 158 11.13 -4.49 0.38
N PRO A 159 12.27 -4.60 -0.31
CA PRO A 159 13.58 -4.44 0.32
C PRO A 159 13.91 -2.97 0.65
N GLN A 160 13.23 -1.99 0.04
CA GLN A 160 13.54 -0.57 0.24
C GLN A 160 13.05 -0.06 1.60
N LYS A 161 12.01 -0.69 2.15
CA LYS A 161 11.53 -0.42 3.52
C LYS A 161 12.47 -0.92 4.61
N LEU A 162 13.46 -1.75 4.29
CA LEU A 162 14.40 -2.26 5.28
C LEU A 162 15.51 -1.25 5.56
N PRO A 163 15.90 -1.07 6.83
CA PRO A 163 17.05 -0.26 7.17
C PRO A 163 18.33 -0.77 6.49
N VAL A 164 19.15 0.14 5.97
CA VAL A 164 20.44 -0.19 5.33
C VAL A 164 21.36 -0.99 6.27
N THR A 165 21.22 -0.80 7.58
CA THR A 165 21.96 -1.55 8.61
C THR A 165 21.66 -3.05 8.61
N VAL A 166 20.44 -3.47 8.25
CA VAL A 166 20.09 -4.89 8.08
C VAL A 166 20.59 -5.39 6.73
N LEU A 167 20.37 -4.59 5.67
CA LEU A 167 20.76 -4.93 4.30
C LEU A 167 22.26 -5.19 4.16
N SER A 168 23.10 -4.44 4.87
CA SER A 168 24.56 -4.59 4.83
C SER A 168 25.08 -5.84 5.54
N ARG A 169 24.27 -6.45 6.42
CA ARG A 169 24.60 -7.66 7.20
C ARG A 169 23.94 -8.91 6.64
N CYS A 170 23.26 -8.82 5.50
CA CYS A 170 22.57 -9.96 4.88
C CYS A 170 23.13 -10.21 3.48
N LEU A 171 23.24 -11.49 3.10
CA LEU A 171 23.44 -11.84 1.70
C LEU A 171 22.09 -11.75 0.97
N GLN A 172 22.01 -10.86 -0.01
CA GLN A 172 20.75 -10.54 -0.68
C GLN A 172 20.56 -11.37 -1.96
N PHE A 173 19.39 -11.97 -2.10
CA PHE A 173 18.94 -12.69 -3.27
C PHE A 173 17.64 -12.08 -3.78
N ASN A 174 17.70 -11.52 -4.99
CA ASN A 174 16.54 -10.98 -5.67
C ASN A 174 15.93 -12.07 -6.57
N LEU A 175 14.72 -12.50 -6.22
CA LEU A 175 13.92 -13.43 -7.00
C LEU A 175 13.17 -12.65 -8.08
N LYS A 176 13.27 -13.12 -9.31
CA LYS A 176 12.60 -12.49 -10.47
C LYS A 176 11.14 -12.96 -10.56
N ARG A 177 10.29 -12.14 -11.16
CA ARG A 177 8.96 -12.59 -11.61
C ARG A 177 9.13 -13.73 -12.61
N LEU A 178 8.25 -14.72 -12.55
CA LEU A 178 8.24 -15.81 -13.51
C LEU A 178 7.60 -15.34 -14.81
N THR A 179 8.10 -15.82 -15.95
CA THR A 179 7.48 -15.53 -17.25
C THR A 179 6.17 -16.31 -17.38
N PRO A 180 5.16 -15.78 -18.10
CA PRO A 180 3.90 -16.50 -18.32
C PRO A 180 4.10 -17.88 -18.97
N ALA A 181 5.03 -17.98 -19.93
CA ALA A 181 5.37 -19.25 -20.57
C ALA A 181 5.84 -20.32 -19.57
N LEU A 182 6.70 -19.93 -18.62
CA LEU A 182 7.25 -20.83 -17.62
C LEU A 182 6.20 -21.22 -16.56
N ILE A 183 5.27 -20.31 -16.22
CA ILE A 183 4.11 -20.65 -15.38
C ILE A 183 3.21 -21.63 -16.11
N ARG A 184 2.88 -21.38 -17.38
CA ARG A 184 2.05 -22.27 -18.21
C ARG A 184 2.62 -23.68 -18.29
N GLU A 185 3.91 -23.82 -18.61
CA GLU A 185 4.60 -25.12 -18.63
C GLU A 185 4.49 -25.84 -17.29
N ARG A 186 4.60 -25.10 -16.18
CA ARG A 186 4.45 -25.68 -14.85
C ARG A 186 3.02 -26.12 -14.55
N LEU A 187 2.01 -25.34 -14.94
CA LEU A 187 0.61 -25.70 -14.78
C LEU A 187 0.25 -26.93 -15.63
N GLU A 188 0.78 -27.02 -16.85
CA GLU A 188 0.59 -28.18 -17.75
C GLU A 188 1.10 -29.47 -17.11
N LEU A 189 2.32 -29.46 -16.55
CA LEU A 189 2.87 -30.60 -15.83
C LEU A 189 1.97 -31.03 -14.65
N ILE A 190 1.44 -30.07 -13.90
CA ILE A 190 0.58 -30.33 -12.75
C ILE A 190 -0.77 -30.90 -13.17
N CYS A 191 -1.42 -30.33 -14.19
CA CYS A 191 -2.68 -30.84 -14.70
C CYS A 191 -2.54 -32.26 -15.25
N ASN A 192 -1.44 -32.55 -15.95
CA ASN A 192 -1.14 -33.89 -16.46
C ASN A 192 -0.95 -34.92 -15.32
N GLU A 193 -0.22 -34.58 -14.26
CA GLU A 193 -0.03 -35.48 -13.11
C GLU A 193 -1.31 -35.67 -12.28
N GLU A 194 -2.13 -34.63 -12.14
CA GLU A 194 -3.43 -34.70 -11.44
C GLU A 194 -4.56 -35.29 -12.31
N SER A 195 -4.28 -35.64 -13.58
CA SER A 195 -5.26 -36.16 -14.55
C SER A 195 -6.46 -35.22 -14.77
N ILE A 196 -6.21 -33.91 -14.83
CA ILE A 196 -7.20 -32.87 -15.08
C ILE A 196 -7.24 -32.59 -16.59
N GLN A 197 -8.44 -32.46 -17.16
CA GLN A 197 -8.59 -32.04 -18.57
C GLN A 197 -8.45 -30.52 -18.67
N PHE A 198 -7.68 -30.04 -19.65
CA PHE A 198 -7.41 -28.62 -19.83
C PHE A 198 -7.18 -28.24 -21.29
N GLU A 199 -7.43 -26.97 -21.59
CA GLU A 199 -7.05 -26.32 -22.84
C GLU A 199 -5.81 -25.44 -22.64
N LEU A 200 -4.93 -25.36 -23.65
CA LEU A 200 -3.67 -24.63 -23.54
C LEU A 200 -3.91 -23.11 -23.40
N SER A 201 -4.92 -22.58 -24.08
CA SER A 201 -5.34 -21.17 -24.01
C SER A 201 -5.83 -20.80 -22.60
N ALA A 202 -6.59 -21.68 -21.95
CA ALA A 202 -7.04 -21.51 -20.58
C ALA A 202 -5.87 -21.41 -19.59
N LEU A 203 -4.85 -22.28 -19.71
CA LEU A 203 -3.64 -22.20 -18.89
C LEU A 203 -2.83 -20.93 -19.15
N THR A 204 -2.75 -20.47 -20.40
CA THR A 204 -2.11 -19.19 -20.75
C THR A 204 -2.83 -18.01 -20.10
N MET A 205 -4.17 -18.01 -20.06
CA MET A 205 -4.94 -16.97 -19.36
C MET A 205 -4.66 -16.96 -17.86
N ILE A 206 -4.64 -18.12 -17.21
CA ILE A 206 -4.31 -18.25 -15.79
C ILE A 206 -2.88 -17.76 -15.53
N ALA A 207 -1.92 -18.15 -16.37
CA ALA A 207 -0.53 -17.76 -16.24
C ALA A 207 -0.33 -16.24 -16.36
N ARG A 208 -1.07 -15.58 -17.26
CA ARG A 208 -1.08 -14.11 -17.39
C ARG A 208 -1.77 -13.44 -16.20
N ALA A 209 -2.92 -13.94 -15.77
CA ALA A 209 -3.65 -13.41 -14.62
C ALA A 209 -2.86 -13.51 -13.30
N ALA A 210 -1.95 -14.48 -13.20
CA ALA A 210 -1.10 -14.67 -12.04
C ALA A 210 0.07 -13.65 -11.91
N ASP A 211 0.31 -12.80 -12.90
CA ASP A 211 1.30 -11.70 -12.87
C ASP A 211 2.71 -12.11 -12.36
N GLY A 212 3.16 -13.30 -12.78
CA GLY A 212 4.49 -13.83 -12.43
C GLY A 212 4.58 -14.52 -11.06
N SER A 213 3.46 -14.71 -10.37
CA SER A 213 3.34 -15.44 -9.10
C SER A 213 2.84 -16.87 -9.30
N LEU A 214 3.69 -17.87 -9.05
CA LEU A 214 3.27 -19.28 -9.18
C LEU A 214 2.22 -19.67 -8.12
N ARG A 215 2.29 -19.07 -6.93
CA ARG A 215 1.30 -19.32 -5.87
C ARG A 215 -0.09 -18.87 -6.30
N ASP A 216 -0.19 -17.70 -6.92
CA ASP A 216 -1.47 -17.16 -7.36
C ASP A 216 -1.96 -17.93 -8.59
N ALA A 217 -1.06 -18.33 -9.51
CA ALA A 217 -1.39 -19.22 -10.63
C ALA A 217 -2.03 -20.55 -10.17
N LEU A 218 -1.45 -21.21 -9.17
CA LEU A 218 -2.02 -22.46 -8.63
C LEU A 218 -3.34 -22.23 -7.91
N SER A 219 -3.50 -21.08 -7.24
CA SER A 219 -4.76 -20.73 -6.57
C SER A 219 -5.87 -20.45 -7.58
N LEU A 220 -5.56 -19.77 -8.69
CA LEU A 220 -6.47 -19.55 -9.81
C LEU A 220 -6.80 -20.86 -10.53
N LEU A 221 -5.84 -21.78 -10.67
CA LEU A 221 -6.10 -23.10 -11.24
C LEU A 221 -7.07 -23.92 -10.35
N ASP A 222 -6.87 -23.93 -9.03
CA ASP A 222 -7.81 -24.58 -8.10
C ASP A 222 -9.23 -24.00 -8.21
N GLN A 223 -9.34 -22.66 -8.33
CA GLN A 223 -10.63 -22.00 -8.56
C GLN A 223 -11.24 -22.39 -9.90
N ALA A 224 -10.44 -22.46 -10.97
CA ALA A 224 -10.89 -22.87 -12.29
C ALA A 224 -11.41 -24.31 -12.29
N ILE A 225 -10.71 -25.22 -11.61
CA ILE A 225 -11.15 -26.62 -11.48
C ILE A 225 -12.50 -26.71 -10.77
N ALA A 226 -12.66 -25.94 -9.67
CA ALA A 226 -13.92 -25.90 -8.92
C ALA A 226 -15.06 -25.28 -9.73
N PHE A 227 -14.79 -24.23 -10.49
CA PHE A 227 -15.77 -23.53 -11.32
C PHE A 227 -16.23 -24.37 -12.53
N CYS A 228 -15.30 -25.03 -13.22
CA CYS A 228 -15.60 -25.77 -14.45
C CYS A 228 -15.99 -27.24 -14.23
N GLY A 229 -16.06 -27.70 -12.97
CA GLY A 229 -16.40 -29.09 -12.64
C GLY A 229 -15.34 -30.11 -13.08
N GLY A 230 -14.07 -29.70 -13.17
CA GLY A 230 -12.93 -30.57 -13.49
C GLY A 230 -12.39 -30.52 -14.93
N ASN A 231 -13.06 -29.82 -15.85
CA ASN A 231 -12.54 -29.56 -17.20
C ASN A 231 -12.21 -28.08 -17.38
N VAL A 232 -10.93 -27.73 -17.42
CA VAL A 232 -10.46 -26.34 -17.50
C VAL A 232 -10.48 -25.86 -18.95
N ALA A 233 -11.67 -25.42 -19.39
CA ALA A 233 -11.91 -24.87 -20.73
C ALA A 233 -11.73 -23.35 -20.78
N GLU A 234 -11.38 -22.82 -21.96
CA GLU A 234 -11.11 -21.40 -22.20
C GLU A 234 -12.28 -20.50 -21.78
N ASP A 235 -13.47 -20.72 -22.33
CA ASP A 235 -14.66 -19.89 -22.09
C ASP A 235 -15.04 -19.81 -20.60
N SER A 236 -14.88 -20.93 -19.89
CA SER A 236 -15.22 -21.02 -18.46
C SER A 236 -14.19 -20.30 -17.60
N VAL A 237 -12.89 -20.42 -17.93
CA VAL A 237 -11.82 -19.67 -17.25
C VAL A 237 -11.91 -18.19 -17.55
N ALA A 238 -12.27 -17.80 -18.77
CA ALA A 238 -12.46 -16.41 -19.14
C ALA A 238 -13.59 -15.77 -18.32
N SER A 239 -14.72 -16.47 -18.22
CA SER A 239 -15.86 -16.07 -17.38
C SER A 239 -15.47 -15.96 -15.89
N MET A 240 -14.69 -16.91 -15.38
CA MET A 240 -14.23 -16.90 -13.99
C MET A 240 -13.29 -15.71 -13.69
N LEU A 241 -12.36 -15.41 -14.59
CA LEU A 241 -11.39 -14.35 -14.41
C LEU A 241 -11.99 -12.94 -14.64
N GLY A 242 -13.27 -12.86 -15.04
CA GLY A 242 -13.89 -11.62 -15.49
C GLY A 242 -13.09 -10.98 -16.62
N THR A 243 -12.36 -11.78 -17.41
CA THR A 243 -11.65 -11.26 -18.57
C THR A 243 -12.70 -10.90 -19.59
N ILE A 244 -12.77 -9.61 -19.91
CA ILE A 244 -13.52 -9.13 -21.04
C ILE A 244 -12.94 -9.84 -22.27
N ASP A 245 -13.82 -10.45 -23.06
CA ASP A 245 -13.45 -11.14 -24.29
C ASP A 245 -12.55 -10.21 -25.13
N ARG A 246 -11.41 -10.74 -25.63
CA ARG A 246 -10.51 -10.00 -26.52
C ARG A 246 -11.27 -9.40 -27.70
N GLN A 247 -12.36 -10.06 -28.12
CA GLN A 247 -13.26 -9.56 -29.16
C GLN A 247 -13.87 -8.20 -28.82
N HIS A 248 -14.23 -7.93 -27.56
CA HIS A 248 -14.78 -6.64 -27.17
C HIS A 248 -13.71 -5.54 -27.26
N VAL A 249 -12.46 -5.80 -26.89
CA VAL A 249 -11.38 -4.82 -27.00
C VAL A 249 -11.06 -4.52 -28.47
N GLY A 250 -11.00 -5.55 -29.32
CA GLY A 250 -10.85 -5.38 -30.77
C GLY A 250 -11.99 -4.56 -31.39
N ARG A 251 -13.25 -4.82 -30.99
CA ARG A 251 -14.41 -4.03 -31.41
C ARG A 251 -14.32 -2.57 -30.95
N LEU A 252 -13.89 -2.31 -29.71
CA LEU A 252 -13.66 -0.94 -29.21
C LEU A 252 -12.63 -0.22 -30.07
N VAL A 253 -11.50 -0.85 -30.40
CA VAL A 253 -10.47 -0.27 -31.26
C VAL A 253 -11.02 -0.02 -32.67
N SER A 254 -11.80 -0.94 -33.23
CA SER A 254 -12.44 -0.74 -34.54
C SER A 254 -13.41 0.45 -34.55
N PHE A 255 -14.19 0.63 -33.49
CA PHE A 255 -15.12 1.77 -33.37
C PHE A 255 -14.41 3.09 -33.09
N LEU A 256 -13.29 3.06 -32.35
CA LEU A 256 -12.39 4.22 -32.19
C LEU A 256 -11.76 4.61 -33.53
N ALA A 257 -11.43 3.64 -34.38
CA ALA A 257 -10.89 3.90 -35.72
C ALA A 257 -11.92 4.46 -36.71
N SER A 258 -13.22 4.27 -36.45
CA SER A 258 -14.32 4.74 -37.31
C SER A 258 -15.12 5.91 -36.73
N ASP A 259 -14.66 6.49 -35.62
CA ASP A 259 -15.35 7.57 -34.89
C ASP A 259 -16.80 7.28 -34.47
N ASP A 260 -17.11 6.01 -34.20
CA ASP A 260 -18.48 5.56 -33.92
C ASP A 260 -18.78 5.57 -32.40
N ALA A 261 -19.18 6.73 -31.89
CA ALA A 261 -19.58 6.87 -30.48
C ALA A 261 -20.78 5.97 -30.09
N PRO A 262 -21.87 5.85 -30.87
CA PRO A 262 -22.92 4.87 -30.61
C PRO A 262 -22.41 3.43 -30.52
N GLY A 263 -21.52 3.03 -31.44
CA GLY A 263 -20.86 1.72 -31.43
C GLY A 263 -20.11 1.45 -30.12
N LEU A 264 -19.31 2.40 -29.65
CA LEU A 264 -18.59 2.27 -28.37
C LEU A 264 -19.54 2.10 -27.18
N MET A 265 -20.61 2.88 -27.11
CA MET A 265 -21.59 2.78 -26.02
C MET A 265 -22.34 1.44 -26.04
N SER A 266 -22.61 0.89 -27.23
CA SER A 266 -23.22 -0.44 -27.35
C SER A 266 -22.31 -1.55 -26.82
N VAL A 267 -21.00 -1.47 -27.09
CA VAL A 267 -20.02 -2.44 -26.58
C VAL A 267 -19.88 -2.33 -25.06
N ILE A 268 -19.88 -1.11 -24.51
CA ILE A 268 -19.90 -0.93 -23.05
C ILE A 268 -21.15 -1.57 -22.43
N ALA A 269 -22.33 -1.40 -23.05
CA ALA A 269 -23.55 -1.99 -22.55
C ALA A 269 -23.50 -3.54 -22.57
N GLU A 270 -22.95 -4.14 -23.62
CA GLU A 270 -22.73 -5.59 -23.70
C GLU A 270 -21.74 -6.09 -22.63
N ILE A 271 -20.66 -5.34 -22.38
CA ILE A 271 -19.66 -5.64 -21.34
C ILE A 271 -20.28 -5.55 -19.93
N ASP A 272 -21.21 -4.62 -19.69
CA ASP A 272 -21.88 -4.42 -18.40
C ASP A 272 -22.74 -5.63 -17.98
N GLU A 273 -23.26 -6.39 -18.94
CA GLU A 273 -24.03 -7.62 -18.67
C GLU A 273 -23.16 -8.76 -18.10
N GLN A 274 -21.83 -8.67 -18.18
CA GLN A 274 -20.88 -9.76 -17.89
C GLN A 274 -20.01 -9.53 -16.63
N PHE A 275 -20.41 -8.66 -15.70
CA PHE A 275 -19.62 -8.26 -14.51
C PHE A 275 -18.21 -7.72 -14.86
N PRO A 276 -18.10 -6.52 -15.44
CA PRO A 276 -16.85 -6.05 -16.01
C PRO A 276 -15.85 -5.49 -15.01
N ASP A 277 -14.58 -5.82 -15.21
CA ASP A 277 -13.44 -5.07 -14.68
C ASP A 277 -13.02 -3.99 -15.69
N TYR A 278 -13.58 -2.80 -15.52
CA TYR A 278 -13.26 -1.63 -16.35
C TYR A 278 -11.80 -1.17 -16.24
N GLY A 279 -11.13 -1.42 -15.11
CA GLY A 279 -9.71 -1.13 -14.95
C GLY A 279 -8.87 -2.02 -15.85
N ARG A 280 -9.24 -3.30 -15.93
CA ARG A 280 -8.66 -4.28 -16.84
C ARG A 280 -8.99 -3.98 -18.31
N LEU A 281 -10.21 -3.54 -18.62
CA LEU A 281 -10.59 -3.11 -19.97
C LEU A 281 -9.65 -2.02 -20.51
N LEU A 282 -9.42 -0.97 -19.70
CA LEU A 282 -8.53 0.13 -20.08
C LEU A 282 -7.06 -0.31 -20.15
N GLU A 283 -6.66 -1.28 -19.34
CA GLU A 283 -5.34 -1.91 -19.45
C GLU A 283 -5.18 -2.66 -20.77
N ASP A 284 -6.13 -3.51 -21.13
CA ASP A 284 -6.09 -4.29 -22.36
C ASP A 284 -6.18 -3.38 -23.60
N LEU A 285 -7.01 -2.33 -23.55
CA LEU A 285 -7.05 -1.29 -24.58
C LEU A 285 -5.69 -0.59 -24.72
N SER A 286 -5.07 -0.19 -23.60
CA SER A 286 -3.74 0.45 -23.63
C SER A 286 -2.66 -0.47 -24.19
N ARG A 287 -2.75 -1.78 -23.93
CA ARG A 287 -1.82 -2.79 -24.45
C ARG A 287 -1.97 -2.95 -25.96
N ILE A 288 -3.20 -3.02 -26.49
CA ILE A 288 -3.43 -3.11 -27.93
C ILE A 288 -2.95 -1.84 -28.64
N LEU A 289 -3.27 -0.65 -28.11
CA LEU A 289 -2.80 0.63 -28.67
C LEU A 289 -1.28 0.73 -28.69
N GLN A 290 -0.61 0.28 -27.63
CA GLN A 290 0.85 0.23 -27.58
C GLN A 290 1.44 -0.69 -28.66
N ARG A 291 0.82 -1.84 -28.91
CA ARG A 291 1.27 -2.76 -29.97
C ARG A 291 1.06 -2.19 -31.37
N ILE A 292 -0.07 -1.54 -31.62
CA ILE A 292 -0.32 -0.83 -32.88
C ILE A 292 0.78 0.22 -33.11
N ALA A 293 1.12 1.02 -32.09
CA ALA A 293 2.18 2.02 -32.19
C ALA A 293 3.56 1.42 -32.49
N VAL A 294 3.89 0.28 -31.87
CA VAL A 294 5.13 -0.45 -32.13
C VAL A 294 5.15 -0.99 -33.55
N TYR A 295 4.05 -1.60 -34.02
CA TYR A 295 3.94 -2.11 -35.38
C TYR A 295 4.09 -1.01 -36.43
N GLN A 296 3.47 0.16 -36.21
CA GLN A 296 3.63 1.32 -37.10
C GLN A 296 5.07 1.85 -37.15
N SER A 297 5.84 1.68 -36.07
CA SER A 297 7.21 2.20 -35.97
C SER A 297 8.28 1.20 -36.46
N VAL A 298 8.08 -0.08 -36.18
CA VAL A 298 9.09 -1.14 -36.37
C VAL A 298 8.68 -2.16 -37.44
N GLY A 299 7.39 -2.28 -37.74
CA GLY A 299 6.84 -3.22 -38.73
C GLY A 299 6.77 -4.68 -38.27
N VAL A 300 7.14 -4.98 -37.03
CA VAL A 300 7.10 -6.32 -36.42
C VAL A 300 6.63 -6.17 -34.97
N VAL A 301 5.74 -7.05 -34.52
CA VAL A 301 5.40 -7.21 -33.08
C VAL A 301 6.10 -8.46 -32.54
N ASP A 302 6.60 -8.40 -31.30
CA ASP A 302 7.20 -9.57 -30.66
C ASP A 302 6.21 -10.75 -30.62
N GLN A 303 6.68 -11.92 -31.09
CA GLN A 303 5.90 -13.16 -31.23
C GLN A 303 5.55 -13.85 -29.89
N GLU A 304 6.02 -13.32 -28.75
CA GLU A 304 5.85 -13.98 -27.45
C GLU A 304 4.40 -13.96 -26.93
N ASP A 305 3.56 -13.08 -27.47
CA ASP A 305 2.14 -13.02 -27.16
C ASP A 305 1.33 -13.45 -28.40
N GLU A 306 0.76 -14.66 -28.38
CA GLU A 306 -0.25 -15.16 -29.34
C GLU A 306 -1.36 -14.11 -29.58
N VAL A 307 -1.13 -13.21 -30.51
CA VAL A 307 -2.01 -12.11 -30.90
C VAL A 307 -1.97 -12.08 -32.42
N ASP A 308 -3.14 -11.99 -33.04
CA ASP A 308 -3.26 -12.01 -34.48
C ASP A 308 -2.56 -10.77 -35.07
N GLU A 309 -1.36 -10.98 -35.61
CA GLU A 309 -0.58 -9.96 -36.33
C GLU A 309 -1.41 -9.35 -37.47
N ALA A 310 -2.31 -10.14 -38.06
CA ALA A 310 -3.26 -9.68 -39.07
C ALA A 310 -4.26 -8.63 -38.55
N GLU A 311 -4.74 -8.77 -37.31
CA GLU A 311 -5.68 -7.81 -36.70
C GLU A 311 -4.96 -6.51 -36.33
N ILE A 312 -3.73 -6.61 -35.79
CA ILE A 312 -2.89 -5.44 -35.49
C ILE A 312 -2.53 -4.68 -36.78
N ALA A 313 -2.24 -5.40 -37.87
CA ALA A 313 -1.94 -4.80 -39.16
C ALA A 313 -3.14 -4.00 -39.71
N ASP A 314 -4.37 -4.52 -39.62
CA ASP A 314 -5.59 -3.78 -40.02
C ASP A 314 -5.75 -2.48 -39.23
N PHE A 315 -5.60 -2.54 -37.90
CA PHE A 315 -5.71 -1.34 -37.05
C PHE A 315 -4.59 -0.33 -37.30
N ALA A 316 -3.37 -0.79 -37.58
CA ALA A 316 -2.24 0.07 -37.90
C ALA A 316 -2.40 0.83 -39.21
N GLU A 317 -3.16 0.30 -40.16
CA GLU A 317 -3.51 1.00 -41.41
C GLU A 317 -4.65 2.01 -41.22
N ARG A 318 -5.58 1.74 -40.30
CA ARG A 318 -6.80 2.54 -40.11
C ARG A 318 -6.64 3.71 -39.15
N ILE A 319 -5.74 3.63 -38.16
CA ILE A 319 -5.54 4.68 -37.14
C ILE A 319 -4.23 5.40 -37.39
N SER A 320 -4.21 6.74 -37.36
CA SER A 320 -2.96 7.50 -37.53
C SER A 320 -2.03 7.32 -36.32
N ALA A 321 -0.71 7.42 -36.53
CA ALA A 321 0.26 7.29 -35.44
C ALA A 321 0.08 8.36 -34.34
N GLU A 322 -0.40 9.55 -34.71
CA GLU A 322 -0.71 10.62 -33.75
C GLU A 322 -1.94 10.25 -32.89
N ASP A 323 -2.99 9.71 -33.51
CA ASP A 323 -4.19 9.27 -32.81
C ASP A 323 -3.91 8.07 -31.90
N VAL A 324 -3.09 7.11 -32.33
CA VAL A 324 -2.70 5.96 -31.48
C VAL A 324 -2.00 6.44 -30.22
N GLN A 325 -1.06 7.39 -30.32
CA GLN A 325 -0.38 7.96 -29.15
C GLN A 325 -1.33 8.72 -28.24
N LEU A 326 -2.26 9.49 -28.81
CA LEU A 326 -3.27 10.21 -28.05
C LEU A 326 -4.20 9.23 -27.31
N PHE A 327 -4.75 8.24 -27.99
CA PHE A 327 -5.62 7.22 -27.39
C PHE A 327 -4.89 6.47 -26.29
N TYR A 328 -3.62 6.10 -26.52
CA TYR A 328 -2.81 5.43 -25.50
C TYR A 328 -2.65 6.30 -24.25
N GLN A 329 -2.36 7.59 -24.40
CA GLN A 329 -2.26 8.52 -23.27
C GLN A 329 -3.59 8.68 -22.53
N ILE A 330 -4.69 8.83 -23.26
CA ILE A 330 -6.03 8.97 -22.67
C ILE A 330 -6.43 7.68 -21.92
N ALA A 331 -6.11 6.50 -22.46
CA ALA A 331 -6.35 5.21 -21.80
C ALA A 331 -5.58 5.10 -20.48
N LEU A 332 -4.30 5.50 -20.45
CA LEU A 332 -3.49 5.49 -19.23
C LEU A 332 -4.02 6.46 -18.17
N LEU A 333 -4.43 7.66 -18.57
CA LEU A 333 -5.04 8.64 -17.66
C LEU A 333 -6.38 8.14 -17.12
N GLY A 334 -7.23 7.59 -17.99
CA GLY A 334 -8.49 6.96 -17.61
C GLY A 334 -8.29 5.83 -16.59
N LYS A 335 -7.31 4.94 -16.83
CA LYS A 335 -6.96 3.86 -15.90
C LYS A 335 -6.53 4.37 -14.54
N ARG A 336 -5.65 5.38 -14.50
CA ARG A 336 -5.17 5.97 -13.24
C ARG A 336 -6.30 6.63 -12.44
N ASP A 337 -7.20 7.31 -13.14
CA ASP A 337 -8.21 8.16 -12.53
C ASP A 337 -9.58 7.46 -12.38
N ILE A 338 -9.70 6.18 -12.77
CA ILE A 338 -10.97 5.43 -12.77
C ILE A 338 -11.62 5.35 -11.38
N HIS A 339 -10.82 5.25 -10.32
CA HIS A 339 -11.30 5.20 -8.93
C HIS A 339 -11.81 6.57 -8.42
N LEU A 340 -11.55 7.65 -9.15
CA LEU A 340 -12.05 8.99 -8.85
C LEU A 340 -13.40 9.28 -9.53
N ALA A 341 -13.80 8.45 -10.50
CA ALA A 341 -15.07 8.60 -11.19
C ALA A 341 -16.26 8.26 -10.25
N PRO A 342 -17.45 8.84 -10.47
CA PRO A 342 -18.66 8.52 -9.70
C PRO A 342 -18.98 7.03 -9.70
N ASP A 343 -18.75 6.38 -10.83
CA ASP A 343 -18.79 4.94 -11.00
C ASP A 343 -17.78 4.53 -12.10
N PRO A 344 -17.19 3.31 -12.05
CA PRO A 344 -16.17 2.87 -13.00
C PRO A 344 -16.63 2.84 -14.47
N ARG A 345 -17.93 2.59 -14.69
CA ARG A 345 -18.54 2.58 -16.02
C ARG A 345 -18.54 3.98 -16.62
N SER A 346 -19.11 4.98 -15.94
CA SER A 346 -19.11 6.38 -16.36
C SER A 346 -17.68 6.90 -16.57
N GLY A 347 -16.72 6.47 -15.74
CA GLY A 347 -15.30 6.79 -15.92
C GLY A 347 -14.75 6.26 -17.25
N THR A 348 -15.13 5.05 -17.64
CA THR A 348 -14.75 4.43 -18.91
C THR A 348 -15.45 5.08 -20.09
N GLU A 349 -16.76 5.32 -20.01
CA GLU A 349 -17.54 6.03 -21.02
C GLU A 349 -16.91 7.41 -21.33
N MET A 350 -16.59 8.18 -20.28
CA MET A 350 -15.92 9.47 -20.43
C MET A 350 -14.51 9.35 -21.01
N THR A 351 -13.78 8.29 -20.69
CA THR A 351 -12.44 8.03 -21.23
C THR A 351 -12.51 7.75 -22.74
N LEU A 352 -13.43 6.90 -23.19
CA LEU A 352 -13.63 6.60 -24.61
C LEU A 352 -14.17 7.81 -25.39
N LEU A 353 -15.13 8.54 -24.84
CA LEU A 353 -15.63 9.77 -25.45
C LEU A 353 -14.52 10.82 -25.60
N ARG A 354 -13.62 10.93 -24.61
CA ARG A 354 -12.45 11.80 -24.70
C ARG A 354 -11.55 11.43 -25.88
N MET A 355 -11.32 10.13 -26.12
CA MET A 355 -10.53 9.67 -27.27
C MET A 355 -11.12 10.18 -28.58
N LEU A 356 -12.44 10.08 -28.77
CA LEU A 356 -13.10 10.60 -29.96
C LEU A 356 -13.06 12.13 -30.07
N THR A 357 -13.22 12.84 -28.96
CA THR A 357 -13.31 14.32 -28.98
C THR A 357 -11.98 15.04 -29.15
N PHE A 358 -10.86 14.43 -28.76
CA PHE A 358 -9.55 15.09 -28.71
C PHE A 358 -8.64 14.76 -29.88
N GLN A 359 -9.14 14.11 -30.93
CA GLN A 359 -8.34 13.81 -32.12
C GLN A 359 -7.79 15.10 -32.73
N PRO A 360 -6.47 15.16 -33.04
CA PRO A 360 -5.89 16.24 -33.81
C PRO A 360 -6.50 16.23 -35.21
N SER A 361 -7.61 16.93 -35.39
CA SER A 361 -8.06 17.27 -36.73
C SER A 361 -6.94 18.09 -37.36
N GLY A 362 -6.31 17.55 -38.42
CA GLY A 362 -5.64 18.38 -39.41
C GLY A 362 -6.59 19.52 -39.82
N PRO A 363 -6.07 20.68 -40.26
CA PRO A 363 -6.86 21.90 -40.41
C PRO A 363 -7.91 21.72 -41.51
N THR A 364 -9.10 21.24 -41.17
CA THR A 364 -10.24 21.22 -42.08
C THR A 364 -11.18 22.37 -41.73
N ALA A 365 -11.10 23.37 -42.61
CA ALA A 365 -12.23 23.99 -43.28
C ALA A 365 -13.43 24.39 -42.41
N GLU A 366 -13.62 25.70 -42.35
CA GLU A 366 -14.86 26.36 -42.00
C GLU A 366 -16.11 25.63 -42.53
N GLY A 367 -17.07 25.45 -41.62
CA GLY A 367 -18.50 25.52 -41.95
C GLY A 367 -19.20 24.20 -42.25
N GLN A 368 -19.90 23.66 -41.25
CA GLN A 368 -21.37 23.53 -41.25
C GLN A 368 -21.86 22.88 -39.96
N GLY A 369 -22.56 23.66 -39.13
CA GLY A 369 -23.17 23.20 -37.89
C GLY A 369 -23.98 24.32 -37.24
N GLN A 370 -25.09 24.69 -37.87
CA GLN A 370 -26.03 25.73 -37.42
C GLN A 370 -26.58 25.45 -36.01
N LEU A 371 -26.21 26.29 -35.05
CA LEU A 371 -27.02 26.55 -33.86
C LEU A 371 -27.86 27.82 -34.10
N LYS A 372 -29.08 27.64 -34.62
CA LYS A 372 -30.12 28.66 -34.58
C LYS A 372 -30.73 28.70 -33.18
N ARG A 373 -30.52 29.77 -32.41
CA ARG A 373 -31.58 30.36 -31.56
C ARG A 373 -31.29 31.81 -31.14
N GLN A 374 -31.89 32.70 -31.93
CA GLN A 374 -32.59 33.94 -31.61
C GLN A 374 -32.06 34.89 -30.51
N VAL A 375 -31.61 36.04 -31.01
CA VAL A 375 -31.38 37.32 -30.33
C VAL A 375 -32.70 37.98 -29.94
N GLY A 376 -32.81 38.42 -28.69
CA GLY A 376 -33.67 39.52 -28.26
C GLY A 376 -32.80 40.66 -27.72
N THR A 377 -32.88 41.84 -28.34
CA THR A 377 -32.28 43.10 -27.84
C THR A 377 -33.26 43.80 -26.89
N PRO A 378 -32.81 44.70 -25.99
CA PRO A 378 -32.74 46.12 -26.38
C PRO A 378 -31.56 46.93 -25.81
N ARG A 379 -30.95 47.69 -26.72
CA ARG A 379 -30.38 49.07 -26.71
C ARG A 379 -29.54 49.69 -25.56
N PRO A 380 -28.66 50.66 -25.91
CA PRO A 380 -27.59 51.21 -25.07
C PRO A 380 -27.90 52.60 -24.49
N SER A 381 -27.08 53.06 -23.55
CA SER A 381 -26.88 54.48 -23.23
C SER A 381 -25.40 54.75 -22.98
N ASN A 382 -24.93 55.80 -23.63
CA ASN A 382 -23.56 56.29 -23.74
C ASN A 382 -23.27 57.37 -22.67
N ASP A 383 -22.03 57.83 -22.66
CA ASP A 383 -21.45 59.01 -21.97
C ASP A 383 -20.84 58.74 -20.59
N GLY A 384 -19.59 59.09 -20.29
CA GLY A 384 -18.59 59.82 -21.05
C GLY A 384 -17.53 60.41 -20.12
N HIS A 385 -16.27 60.41 -20.60
CA HIS A 385 -15.10 61.19 -20.14
C HIS A 385 -14.32 60.68 -18.90
N ARG A 386 -12.98 60.75 -18.84
CA ARG A 386 -11.86 60.93 -19.78
C ARG A 386 -10.57 60.81 -18.93
N HIS A 387 -9.66 59.93 -19.34
CA HIS A 387 -8.21 60.11 -19.46
C HIS A 387 -7.36 60.81 -18.38
N ALA A 388 -6.33 60.09 -17.90
CA ALA A 388 -4.88 60.35 -18.11
C ALA A 388 -4.08 59.19 -17.44
N LYS A 389 -3.33 58.32 -18.15
CA LYS A 389 -1.91 58.45 -18.61
C LYS A 389 -1.01 59.17 -17.60
N SER A 390 0.13 58.68 -17.10
CA SER A 390 1.16 57.84 -17.70
C SER A 390 2.04 57.14 -16.64
N GLU A 391 2.73 56.10 -17.10
CA GLU A 391 3.84 55.33 -16.49
C GLU A 391 5.07 56.20 -16.12
N VAL A 392 5.93 55.75 -15.18
CA VAL A 392 7.38 55.47 -15.36
C VAL A 392 7.98 54.75 -14.12
N SER A 393 8.54 53.57 -14.39
CA SER A 393 9.78 52.91 -13.93
C SER A 393 10.62 53.38 -12.70
N ALA A 394 11.02 52.35 -11.92
CA ALA A 394 12.37 52.02 -11.41
C ALA A 394 13.04 52.70 -10.18
N GLN A 395 13.54 51.79 -9.31
CA GLN A 395 14.83 51.75 -8.58
C GLN A 395 14.98 52.30 -7.13
N LYS A 396 15.30 51.33 -6.24
CA LYS A 396 16.25 51.28 -5.11
C LYS A 396 16.71 52.61 -4.44
N SER A 397 16.62 52.66 -3.12
CA SER A 397 17.78 52.83 -2.20
C SER A 397 17.36 52.75 -0.72
N VAL A 398 18.27 52.21 0.10
CA VAL A 398 18.22 52.10 1.57
C VAL A 398 18.79 53.39 2.18
N PRO A 399 18.44 53.72 3.42
CA PRO A 399 19.51 54.08 4.36
C PRO A 399 19.38 53.46 5.75
N ALA A 400 20.55 53.16 6.32
CA ALA A 400 20.81 52.70 7.67
C ALA A 400 21.11 53.87 8.63
N MET A 401 20.85 53.70 9.94
CA MET A 401 21.50 54.42 11.05
C MET A 401 21.18 53.66 12.36
N GLN A 402 22.09 52.83 12.87
CA GLN A 402 23.09 53.09 13.93
C GLN A 402 22.55 53.30 15.38
N SER A 403 22.74 52.25 16.20
CA SER A 403 23.30 52.16 17.58
C SER A 403 23.31 53.37 18.53
N PRO A 404 23.18 53.16 19.87
CA PRO A 404 24.24 52.49 20.66
C PRO A 404 23.80 51.55 21.80
N ALA A 405 24.73 50.64 22.14
CA ALA A 405 24.80 49.84 23.38
C ALA A 405 25.14 50.76 24.59
N PRO A 406 25.06 50.34 25.89
CA PRO A 406 25.97 49.30 26.40
C PRO A 406 25.56 48.52 27.69
N VAL A 407 26.36 47.48 27.98
CA VAL A 407 26.72 46.79 29.25
C VAL A 407 25.69 46.06 30.14
N ALA A 408 26.05 44.79 30.41
CA ALA A 408 26.18 44.12 31.72
C ALA A 408 24.98 43.42 32.39
N LYS A 409 25.25 42.11 32.58
CA LYS A 409 25.07 41.28 33.79
C LYS A 409 23.74 40.53 33.95
N GLU A 410 23.85 39.22 33.77
CA GLU A 410 23.14 38.23 34.59
C GLU A 410 23.28 38.58 36.07
N PRO A 411 22.19 38.36 36.84
CA PRO A 411 22.30 37.27 37.79
C PRO A 411 21.03 36.40 37.83
N THR A 412 21.30 35.10 37.92
CA THR A 412 20.43 34.05 38.41
C THR A 412 20.06 34.33 39.87
N THR A 413 18.78 34.53 40.19
CA THR A 413 18.24 34.12 41.50
C THR A 413 16.73 33.89 41.47
N THR A 414 16.38 32.65 41.80
CA THR A 414 15.10 32.12 42.29
C THR A 414 14.41 33.03 43.30
N ILE A 415 13.16 33.47 43.04
CA ILE A 415 12.12 33.77 44.05
C ILE A 415 10.73 33.54 43.43
N ALA A 416 9.98 32.57 43.96
CA ALA A 416 8.51 32.56 43.97
C ALA A 416 8.03 33.30 45.24
N PRO A 417 6.73 33.63 45.43
CA PRO A 417 5.59 33.71 44.51
C PRO A 417 4.85 35.08 44.59
N ALA A 418 4.08 35.42 43.56
CA ALA A 418 2.99 36.39 43.67
C ALA A 418 1.85 35.99 42.72
N THR A 419 0.93 35.21 43.29
CA THR A 419 -0.53 35.20 43.07
C THR A 419 -1.10 36.22 42.06
N ALA A 420 -2.10 35.92 41.25
CA ALA A 420 -2.80 34.67 40.95
C ALA A 420 -3.69 35.00 39.75
N TRP A 421 -3.45 34.34 38.62
CA TRP A 421 -4.51 34.11 37.66
C TRP A 421 -5.24 32.86 38.16
N GLN A 422 -6.51 32.98 38.52
CA GLN A 422 -7.36 31.81 38.69
C GLN A 422 -7.77 31.36 37.29
N GLU A 423 -6.96 30.47 36.72
CA GLU A 423 -7.14 29.97 35.36
C GLU A 423 -8.33 29.00 35.30
N PRO A 424 -9.28 29.17 34.36
CA PRO A 424 -9.99 28.02 33.82
C PRO A 424 -8.96 27.06 33.18
N GLU A 425 -9.22 25.74 33.21
CA GLU A 425 -8.27 24.79 32.63
C GLU A 425 -7.95 25.15 31.18
N TRP A 426 -6.70 24.94 30.74
CA TRP A 426 -6.28 25.17 29.35
C TRP A 426 -7.21 24.47 28.34
N SER A 427 -7.76 23.30 28.70
CA SER A 427 -8.82 22.58 27.98
C SER A 427 -10.10 23.42 27.79
N ASP A 428 -10.61 24.03 28.86
CA ASP A 428 -11.79 24.91 28.83
C ASP A 428 -11.57 26.16 27.99
N LEU A 429 -10.33 26.66 28.00
CA LEU A 429 -9.91 27.84 27.24
C LEU A 429 -9.86 27.52 25.74
N LEU A 430 -9.38 26.34 25.35
CA LEU A 430 -9.42 25.86 23.96
C LEU A 430 -10.85 25.76 23.41
N GLY A 431 -11.82 25.41 24.24
CA GLY A 431 -13.25 25.38 23.86
C GLY A 431 -13.84 26.76 23.53
N LYS A 432 -13.28 27.83 24.09
CA LYS A 432 -13.74 29.21 23.92
C LYS A 432 -12.96 30.01 22.87
N LEU A 433 -11.81 29.50 22.43
CA LEU A 433 -11.01 30.10 21.36
C LEU A 433 -11.58 29.76 19.98
N ALA A 434 -11.68 30.76 19.09
CA ALA A 434 -12.10 30.59 17.70
C ALA A 434 -10.97 30.02 16.81
N LEU A 435 -10.35 28.92 17.25
CA LEU A 435 -9.29 28.21 16.51
C LEU A 435 -9.91 27.14 15.59
N SER A 436 -9.53 27.13 14.32
CA SER A 436 -9.99 26.15 13.32
C SER A 436 -8.83 25.31 12.74
N GLY A 437 -9.15 24.06 12.39
CA GLY A 437 -8.23 23.15 11.70
C GLY A 437 -6.94 22.84 12.45
N VAL A 438 -5.80 22.92 11.74
CA VAL A 438 -4.49 22.45 12.22
C VAL A 438 -3.94 23.28 13.38
N SER A 439 -4.33 24.56 13.51
CA SER A 439 -3.92 25.41 14.65
C SER A 439 -4.59 24.99 15.96
N ARG A 440 -5.84 24.50 15.91
CA ARG A 440 -6.52 23.91 17.06
C ARG A 440 -5.86 22.61 17.49
N GLN A 441 -5.45 21.79 16.53
CA GLN A 441 -4.75 20.53 16.78
C GLN A 441 -3.35 20.77 17.37
N LEU A 442 -2.64 21.81 16.96
CA LEU A 442 -1.39 22.22 17.61
C LEU A 442 -1.67 22.66 19.07
N ALA A 443 -2.68 23.49 19.29
CA ALA A 443 -3.02 24.01 20.60
C ALA A 443 -3.51 22.92 21.58
N SER A 444 -4.22 21.89 21.10
CA SER A 444 -4.65 20.73 21.90
C SER A 444 -3.51 19.78 22.27
N ASN A 445 -2.44 19.74 21.46
CA ASN A 445 -1.23 19.00 21.76
C ASN A 445 -0.23 19.79 22.63
N CYS A 446 -0.53 21.05 22.93
CA CYS A 446 0.25 21.86 23.85
C CYS A 446 -0.31 21.74 25.26
N ALA A 447 0.57 21.69 26.27
CA ALA A 447 0.20 21.99 27.64
C ALA A 447 0.64 23.40 28.01
N TYR A 448 -0.11 24.02 28.91
CA TYR A 448 0.23 25.32 29.45
C TYR A 448 1.32 25.19 30.52
N ILE A 449 2.35 26.04 30.46
CA ILE A 449 3.43 26.05 31.45
C ILE A 449 3.27 27.25 32.39
N ARG A 450 3.21 28.46 31.82
CA ARG A 450 3.12 29.72 32.57
C ARG A 450 2.79 30.90 31.64
N ARG A 451 2.28 31.97 32.22
CA ARG A 451 2.10 33.28 31.58
C ARG A 451 2.96 34.32 32.28
N ASP A 452 3.82 34.97 31.50
CA ASP A 452 4.45 36.24 31.84
C ASP A 452 3.54 37.40 31.40
N SER A 453 3.84 38.63 31.82
CA SER A 453 3.00 39.82 31.58
C SER A 453 2.51 40.01 30.13
N LYS A 454 3.29 39.61 29.12
CA LYS A 454 2.88 39.63 27.69
C LYS A 454 3.21 38.36 26.90
N THR A 455 3.63 37.27 27.56
CA THR A 455 4.06 36.03 26.87
C THR A 455 3.49 34.80 27.55
N ILE A 456 2.83 33.93 26.78
CA ILE A 456 2.32 32.63 27.22
C ILE A 456 3.30 31.55 26.77
N HIS A 457 3.81 30.77 27.73
CA HIS A 457 4.72 29.66 27.49
C HIS A 457 3.93 28.35 27.46
N LEU A 458 4.01 27.63 26.34
CA LEU A 458 3.40 26.33 26.12
C LEU A 458 4.49 25.26 25.92
N SER A 459 4.23 24.04 26.36
CA SER A 459 5.05 22.86 26.06
C SER A 459 4.38 22.00 25.02
N LEU A 460 5.17 21.47 24.09
CA LEU A 460 4.74 20.52 23.09
C LEU A 460 5.51 19.21 23.27
N ASP A 461 4.80 18.08 23.30
CA ASP A 461 5.43 16.76 23.28
C ASP A 461 6.21 16.57 21.96
N GLY A 462 7.40 15.99 22.03
CA GLY A 462 8.30 15.80 20.89
C GLY A 462 7.70 14.94 19.76
N ARG A 463 6.63 14.18 20.04
CA ARG A 463 5.87 13.44 19.01
C ARG A 463 5.10 14.35 18.04
N SER A 464 4.82 15.58 18.46
CA SER A 464 4.01 16.55 17.71
C SER A 464 4.83 17.72 17.15
N GLU A 465 6.17 17.61 17.16
CA GLU A 465 7.10 18.63 16.65
C GLU A 465 6.79 19.05 15.20
N SER A 466 6.34 18.12 14.35
CA SER A 466 5.96 18.40 12.95
C SER A 466 4.79 19.37 12.80
N TYR A 467 4.00 19.60 13.86
CA TYR A 467 2.91 20.56 13.85
C TYR A 467 3.38 21.99 14.14
N LEU A 468 4.59 22.17 14.70
CA LEU A 468 5.13 23.46 15.07
C LEU A 468 5.59 24.23 13.83
N THR A 469 4.96 25.38 13.56
CA THR A 469 5.35 26.29 12.48
C THR A 469 5.09 27.71 12.95
N ARG A 470 5.96 28.67 12.59
CA ARG A 470 5.82 30.09 13.00
C ARG A 470 4.43 30.65 12.68
N SER A 471 3.86 30.34 11.51
CA SER A 471 2.51 30.77 11.12
C SER A 471 1.41 30.27 12.07
N ARG A 472 1.53 29.04 12.60
CA ARG A 472 0.55 28.45 13.52
C ARG A 472 0.73 28.98 14.93
N GLN A 473 1.97 29.23 15.35
CA GLN A 473 2.28 29.90 16.62
C GLN A 473 1.71 31.33 16.64
N THR A 474 1.83 32.07 15.53
CA THR A 474 1.20 33.39 15.38
C THR A 474 -0.33 33.28 15.42
N ALA A 475 -0.93 32.31 14.74
CA ALA A 475 -2.39 32.12 14.79
C ALA A 475 -2.93 31.82 16.21
N ILE A 476 -2.20 31.07 17.03
CA ILE A 476 -2.55 30.83 18.43
C ILE A 476 -2.37 32.10 19.26
N ALA A 477 -1.30 32.87 19.02
CA ALA A 477 -1.06 34.15 19.68
C ALA A 477 -2.15 35.19 19.35
N ASP A 478 -2.59 35.25 18.10
CA ASP A 478 -3.66 36.15 17.65
C ASP A 478 -5.00 35.79 18.29
N ALA A 479 -5.33 34.49 18.35
CA ALA A 479 -6.55 34.02 19.00
C ALA A 479 -6.57 34.31 20.50
N LEU A 480 -5.43 34.14 21.19
CA LEU A 480 -5.29 34.49 22.60
C LEU A 480 -5.36 36.00 22.83
N SER A 481 -4.73 36.79 21.95
CA SER A 481 -4.77 38.24 22.02
C SER A 481 -6.18 38.79 21.84
N GLN A 482 -6.95 38.21 20.92
CA GLN A 482 -8.35 38.55 20.68
C GLN A 482 -9.24 38.18 21.88
N TYR A 483 -9.00 37.04 22.53
CA TYR A 483 -9.78 36.60 23.68
C TYR A 483 -9.48 37.44 24.94
N PHE A 484 -8.22 37.81 25.17
CA PHE A 484 -7.81 38.60 26.35
C PHE A 484 -7.84 40.11 26.14
N GLY A 485 -8.01 40.60 24.91
CA GLY A 485 -8.01 42.03 24.60
C GLY A 485 -6.64 42.70 24.78
N GLU A 486 -5.56 41.92 24.79
CA GLU A 486 -4.18 42.35 25.03
C GLU A 486 -3.26 41.74 23.98
N GLU A 487 -2.18 42.43 23.60
CA GLU A 487 -1.20 41.90 22.65
C GLU A 487 -0.30 40.86 23.33
N LEU A 488 -0.60 39.57 23.10
CA LEU A 488 0.06 38.42 23.71
C LEU A 488 0.95 37.69 22.70
N ARG A 489 2.13 37.27 23.15
CA ARG A 489 3.03 36.39 22.40
C ARG A 489 2.94 34.97 22.94
N VAL A 490 3.08 33.97 22.07
CA VAL A 490 3.13 32.56 22.47
C VAL A 490 4.53 32.05 22.21
N ASP A 491 5.15 31.44 23.22
CA ASP A 491 6.40 30.71 23.08
C ASP A 491 6.14 29.21 23.29
N ILE A 492 6.55 28.38 22.34
CA ILE A 492 6.30 26.92 22.40
C ILE A 492 7.64 26.22 22.53
N SER A 493 7.87 25.60 23.68
CA SER A 493 9.06 24.81 23.97
C SER A 493 8.80 23.32 23.76
N ILE A 494 9.74 22.62 23.13
CA ILE A 494 9.65 21.17 22.91
C ILE A 494 10.34 20.48 24.09
N GLY A 495 9.62 19.62 24.82
CA GLY A 495 10.17 18.96 25.99
C GLY A 495 9.15 18.10 26.72
N ALA A 496 9.63 17.27 27.66
CA ALA A 496 8.77 16.45 28.51
C ALA A 496 7.78 17.34 29.27
N VAL A 497 6.51 17.12 29.02
CA VAL A 497 5.40 17.90 29.59
C VAL A 497 5.34 17.61 31.09
N ALA A 498 5.29 18.64 31.93
CA ALA A 498 5.22 18.49 33.39
C ALA A 498 3.80 18.07 33.86
N ASP A 499 2.78 18.39 33.08
CA ASP A 499 1.37 18.06 33.30
C ASP A 499 0.76 17.42 32.04
N GLU A 500 -0.28 16.59 32.20
CA GLU A 500 -0.94 15.89 31.08
C GLU A 500 -1.47 16.90 30.04
N THR A 501 -1.21 16.64 28.75
CA THR A 501 -1.82 17.44 27.68
C THR A 501 -3.33 17.19 27.61
N PRO A 502 -4.15 18.15 27.12
CA PRO A 502 -5.59 17.94 26.95
C PRO A 502 -5.94 16.65 26.17
N VAL A 503 -5.17 16.32 25.13
CA VAL A 503 -5.35 15.07 24.37
C VAL A 503 -5.05 13.82 25.21
N GLN A 504 -4.07 13.87 26.12
CA GLN A 504 -3.78 12.76 27.03
C GLN A 504 -4.86 12.60 28.11
N LYS A 505 -5.42 13.73 28.57
CA LYS A 505 -6.52 13.74 29.55
C LYS A 505 -7.82 13.19 28.95
N ASP A 506 -8.17 13.62 27.73
CA ASP A 506 -9.33 13.11 26.99
C ASP A 506 -9.19 11.61 26.70
N ALA A 507 -8.00 11.16 26.26
CA ALA A 507 -7.72 9.75 26.00
C ALA A 507 -7.81 8.89 27.28
N ARG A 508 -7.39 9.42 28.44
CA ARG A 508 -7.52 8.71 29.71
C ARG A 508 -8.99 8.59 30.12
N GLN A 509 -9.76 9.68 30.04
CA GLN A 509 -11.18 9.67 30.36
C GLN A 509 -11.98 8.74 29.44
N GLU A 510 -11.64 8.68 28.15
CA GLU A 510 -12.25 7.75 27.21
C GLU A 510 -11.89 6.30 27.55
N SER A 511 -10.63 6.02 27.91
CA SER A 511 -10.22 4.68 28.36
C SER A 511 -10.89 4.26 29.67
N GLU A 512 -10.98 5.16 30.65
CA GLU A 512 -11.66 4.92 31.92
C GLU A 512 -13.16 4.65 31.69
N ALA A 513 -13.81 5.40 30.79
CA ALA A 513 -15.22 5.21 30.46
C ALA A 513 -15.50 3.87 29.73
N ILE A 514 -14.59 3.42 28.85
CA ILE A 514 -14.70 2.11 28.18
C ILE A 514 -14.51 0.98 29.19
N ASP A 515 -13.52 1.09 30.08
CA ASP A 515 -13.26 0.09 31.12
C ASP A 515 -14.44 -0.03 32.11
N ASP A 516 -15.03 1.09 32.52
CA ASP A 516 -16.24 1.13 33.36
C ASP A 516 -17.46 0.55 32.64
N ALA A 517 -17.66 0.86 31.35
CA ALA A 517 -18.74 0.29 30.55
C ALA A 517 -18.61 -1.23 30.41
N ARG A 518 -17.37 -1.72 30.22
CA ARG A 518 -17.06 -3.15 30.16
C ARG A 518 -17.32 -3.84 31.50
N ALA A 519 -16.86 -3.26 32.60
CA ALA A 519 -17.10 -3.77 33.94
C ALA A 519 -18.60 -3.82 34.27
N GLY A 520 -19.36 -2.80 33.85
CA GLY A 520 -20.82 -2.75 33.99
C GLY A 520 -21.54 -3.87 33.23
N LEU A 521 -21.21 -4.06 31.95
CA LEU A 521 -21.79 -5.14 31.13
C LEU A 521 -21.43 -6.53 31.65
N GLU A 522 -20.22 -6.70 32.17
CA GLU A 522 -19.77 -7.99 32.71
C GLU A 522 -20.38 -8.29 34.09
N ALA A 523 -20.77 -7.25 34.84
CA ALA A 523 -21.50 -7.36 36.09
C ALA A 523 -23.03 -7.52 35.90
N ASP A 524 -23.56 -7.23 34.71
CA ASP A 524 -25.00 -7.25 34.43
C ASP A 524 -25.62 -8.66 34.61
N PRO A 525 -26.70 -8.81 35.41
CA PRO A 525 -27.37 -10.08 35.64
C PRO A 525 -27.89 -10.76 34.36
N ASN A 526 -28.36 -9.99 33.37
CA ASN A 526 -28.85 -10.52 32.10
C ASN A 526 -27.71 -11.03 31.23
N VAL A 527 -26.57 -10.32 31.19
CA VAL A 527 -25.38 -10.77 30.45
C VAL A 527 -24.82 -12.04 31.08
N LYS A 528 -24.74 -12.12 32.42
CA LYS A 528 -24.37 -13.36 33.11
C LYS A 528 -25.33 -14.51 32.82
N ALA A 529 -26.65 -14.26 32.83
CA ALA A 529 -27.63 -15.27 32.47
C ALA A 529 -27.47 -15.76 31.02
N LEU A 530 -27.14 -14.87 30.07
CA LEU A 530 -26.87 -15.24 28.68
C LEU A 530 -25.57 -16.04 28.52
N LYS A 531 -24.51 -15.68 29.26
CA LYS A 531 -23.26 -16.46 29.31
C LYS A 531 -23.52 -17.87 29.86
N ASP A 532 -24.27 -17.97 30.95
CA ASP A 532 -24.55 -19.24 31.63
C ASP A 532 -25.54 -20.14 30.86
N MET A 533 -26.55 -19.56 30.20
CA MET A 533 -27.57 -20.32 29.47
C MET A 533 -27.14 -20.73 28.06
N PHE A 534 -26.36 -19.89 27.38
CA PHE A 534 -26.06 -20.07 25.95
C PHE A 534 -24.56 -20.17 25.63
N GLY A 535 -23.68 -20.08 26.62
CA GLY A 535 -22.23 -20.08 26.39
C GLY A 535 -21.77 -18.85 25.60
N ALA A 536 -22.50 -17.74 25.70
CA ALA A 536 -22.19 -16.52 24.96
C ALA A 536 -20.88 -15.89 25.45
N GLU A 537 -20.08 -15.35 24.53
CA GLU A 537 -18.89 -14.55 24.85
C GLU A 537 -19.16 -13.07 24.53
N LEU A 538 -18.68 -12.18 25.40
CA LEU A 538 -18.80 -10.75 25.18
C LEU A 538 -17.65 -10.29 24.29
N VAL A 539 -17.98 -9.73 23.12
CA VAL A 539 -16.99 -9.18 22.18
C VAL A 539 -16.46 -7.88 22.77
N ALA A 540 -15.26 -7.93 23.36
CA ALA A 540 -14.67 -6.81 24.10
C ALA A 540 -14.47 -5.55 23.24
N ASP A 541 -14.25 -5.71 21.94
CA ASP A 541 -13.98 -4.61 21.01
C ASP A 541 -15.25 -3.88 20.52
N SER A 542 -16.45 -4.36 20.89
CA SER A 542 -17.73 -3.75 20.48
C SER A 542 -18.44 -2.97 21.60
N VAL A 543 -17.76 -2.74 22.73
CA VAL A 543 -18.32 -2.01 23.87
C VAL A 543 -18.06 -0.52 23.69
N GLU A 544 -19.13 0.25 23.45
CA GLU A 544 -19.06 1.71 23.39
C GLU A 544 -19.73 2.33 24.63
N PRO A 545 -19.12 3.34 25.26
CA PRO A 545 -19.74 4.06 26.36
C PRO A 545 -20.93 4.87 25.84
N ILE A 546 -22.03 4.87 26.61
CA ILE A 546 -23.23 5.65 26.26
C ILE A 546 -22.87 7.13 26.39
N THR A 547 -22.53 7.76 25.26
CA THR A 547 -22.41 9.21 25.18
C THR A 547 -23.84 9.76 25.23
N ASN A 548 -24.16 10.47 26.31
CA ASN A 548 -25.45 11.14 26.47
C ASN A 548 -25.55 12.29 25.45
N ASN A 549 -25.86 11.96 24.21
CA ASN A 549 -26.20 12.93 23.16
C ASN A 549 -27.41 12.46 22.34
N SER A 550 -28.42 11.94 23.05
CA SER A 550 -29.73 11.60 22.52
C SER A 550 -30.83 12.09 23.46
N ALA A 551 -30.84 13.40 23.73
CA ALA A 551 -32.09 14.11 23.95
C ALA A 551 -32.79 14.28 22.59
N ASN A 552 -33.34 13.18 22.07
CA ASN A 552 -34.38 13.05 21.04
C ASN A 552 -34.23 11.70 20.34
N GLN A 553 -34.88 10.67 20.88
CA GLN A 553 -35.76 9.75 20.16
C GLN A 553 -36.23 8.68 21.15
N GLU A 554 -37.52 8.70 21.43
CA GLU A 554 -38.27 7.73 22.24
C GLU A 554 -38.24 6.32 21.67
#